data_AF-A0AA36HX17-F1
#
_entry.id   AF-A0AA36HX17-F1
#
_cell.length_a   1.000
_cell.length_b   1.000
_cell.length_c   1.000
_cell.angle_alpha   90.00
_cell.angle_beta   90.00
_cell.angle_gamma   90.00
#
_symmetry.space_group_name_H-M   'P 1'
#
loop_
_entity.id
_entity.type
_entity.pdbx_description
1 polymer ?
#
loop_
_entity_poly.entity_id
_entity_poly.type
_entity_poly.pdbx_seq_one_letter_code
_entity_poly.pdbx_strand_id
1 'polypeptide(L)'
;MKTIASLAVLLTVASKKLTIRTKSQAIQAAPQSCDKMRCPPAWRPKMDHHTLTGVTGEDCCDKTCELFECKGVYRSNEAYWGNVGSSPQVCCDKMCGNEFECDVGYVLADATAPGTSKKDCCQPKCELFNCTAPWAPSAAKKDVVASSAEECCDKTCAAVDCSISGWEVNESKALQAGSTPEDCCTPLCGNSEQVTCPFGWAVPEEDVNKTSNRTMEGCCQTQCKAFTCSPGFAPNVSKEDAFGASDEECCLPTCQQFNCSLEDGWAPWPAVENDIGANASQCCLPTCKQWTCNATESWLPYPGGSKDNVTGASNSVCCLPACHTYSCSPAKGLIQVPESEKVGGTTDEECCESAKCTKVRQNMTELGEKEYCNGLEKEKCLTMYSKHTGSTPVKNAEGKLVTTVNTSSIVMCSFDDVYNLCRYDVADAIQGGCTGV
;
A
#
# COMPACT_ATOMS: atom_id res chain seq x y z
N MET A 1 -4.64 -41.23 19.60
CA MET A 1 -3.53 -42.20 19.58
C MET A 1 -3.66 -43.09 20.79
N LYS A 2 -3.47 -44.40 20.58
CA LYS A 2 -3.94 -45.51 21.43
C LYS A 2 -3.15 -45.63 22.75
N THR A 3 -3.86 -45.55 23.86
CA THR A 3 -3.43 -46.02 25.19
C THR A 3 -3.44 -47.55 25.19
N ILE A 4 -2.24 -48.16 25.23
CA ILE A 4 -2.08 -49.61 25.43
C ILE A 4 -1.82 -49.81 26.93
N ALA A 5 -2.88 -50.21 27.63
CA ALA A 5 -2.79 -50.75 28.99
C ALA A 5 -2.30 -52.19 28.92
N SER A 6 -1.06 -52.45 29.34
CA SER A 6 -0.52 -53.81 29.46
C SER A 6 -0.96 -54.43 30.79
N LEU A 7 -1.85 -55.41 30.66
CA LEU A 7 -2.24 -56.41 31.64
C LEU A 7 -1.00 -57.17 32.16
N ALA A 8 -0.72 -57.10 33.45
CA ALA A 8 0.20 -58.01 34.13
C ALA A 8 -0.61 -58.98 35.00
N VAL A 9 -0.66 -60.24 34.56
CA VAL A 9 -1.31 -61.35 35.23
C VAL A 9 -0.50 -61.75 36.46
N LEU A 10 -1.08 -61.57 37.65
CA LEU A 10 -0.58 -62.15 38.90
C LEU A 10 -0.80 -63.68 38.88
N LEU A 11 0.29 -64.43 38.71
CA LEU A 11 0.34 -65.87 38.96
C LEU A 11 0.91 -66.09 40.37
N THR A 12 0.02 -66.13 41.37
CA THR A 12 0.34 -66.57 42.74
C THR A 12 0.35 -68.09 42.81
N VAL A 13 1.52 -68.71 42.61
CA VAL A 13 1.71 -70.14 42.88
C VAL A 13 1.97 -70.32 44.37
N ALA A 14 0.92 -70.66 45.12
CA ALA A 14 1.01 -71.09 46.51
C ALA A 14 1.73 -72.46 46.58
N SER A 15 3.04 -72.44 46.82
CA SER A 15 3.81 -73.66 47.07
C SER A 15 3.58 -74.14 48.50
N LYS A 16 2.76 -75.17 48.64
CA LYS A 16 2.57 -75.93 49.88
C LYS A 16 3.91 -76.46 50.39
N LYS A 17 4.30 -76.00 51.58
CA LYS A 17 5.49 -76.45 52.32
C LYS A 17 5.26 -77.89 52.80
N LEU A 18 5.80 -78.86 52.06
CA LEU A 18 5.81 -80.26 52.44
C LEU A 18 6.99 -80.50 53.39
N THR A 19 6.74 -80.45 54.70
CA THR A 19 7.75 -80.77 55.73
C THR A 19 7.93 -82.28 55.81
N ILE A 20 8.80 -82.84 54.95
CA ILE A 20 9.29 -84.21 55.10
C ILE A 20 10.37 -84.18 56.19
N ARG A 21 10.03 -84.75 57.35
CA ARG A 21 10.96 -84.92 58.48
C ARG A 21 11.76 -86.20 58.25
N THR A 22 12.74 -86.14 57.36
CA THR A 22 13.72 -87.23 57.16
C THR A 22 14.70 -87.20 58.33
N LYS A 23 14.60 -88.17 59.25
CA LYS A 23 15.67 -88.50 60.18
C LYS A 23 16.82 -89.10 59.37
N SER A 24 17.69 -88.24 58.85
CA SER A 24 18.97 -88.66 58.27
C SER A 24 19.87 -89.07 59.42
N GLN A 25 20.05 -90.38 59.60
CA GLN A 25 21.11 -90.90 60.43
C GLN A 25 22.42 -90.60 59.71
N ALA A 26 23.18 -89.63 60.23
CA ALA A 26 24.49 -89.28 59.73
C ALA A 26 25.42 -90.49 59.90
N ILE A 27 25.60 -91.25 58.83
CA ILE A 27 26.78 -92.11 58.68
C ILE A 27 27.94 -91.13 58.56
N GLN A 28 28.69 -90.93 59.64
CA GLN A 28 29.96 -90.21 59.61
C GLN A 28 30.91 -90.99 58.69
N ALA A 29 30.96 -90.59 57.42
CA ALA A 29 31.99 -91.07 56.51
C ALA A 29 33.36 -90.72 57.11
N ALA A 30 34.33 -91.63 57.00
CA ALA A 30 35.70 -91.32 57.42
C ALA A 30 36.26 -90.20 56.53
N PRO A 31 36.98 -89.21 57.09
CA PRO A 31 37.58 -88.12 56.32
C PRO A 31 38.48 -88.69 55.22
N GLN A 32 38.20 -88.29 53.97
CA GLN A 32 39.00 -88.67 52.81
C GLN A 32 39.94 -87.52 52.46
N SER A 33 41.09 -87.84 51.87
CA SER A 33 41.99 -86.81 51.35
C SER A 33 41.28 -85.97 50.30
N CYS A 34 41.37 -84.66 50.45
CA CYS A 34 40.71 -83.69 49.59
C CYS A 34 41.27 -83.66 48.16
N ASP A 35 42.45 -84.25 47.91
CA ASP A 35 43.08 -84.41 46.58
C ASP A 35 42.24 -85.27 45.60
N LYS A 36 41.41 -86.17 46.13
CA LYS A 36 40.56 -87.05 45.30
C LYS A 36 39.12 -86.55 45.16
N MET A 37 38.77 -85.45 45.82
CA MET A 37 37.42 -84.92 45.80
C MET A 37 37.20 -84.00 44.61
N ARG A 38 36.13 -84.22 43.84
CA ARG A 38 35.70 -83.27 42.80
C ARG A 38 34.78 -82.22 43.40
N CYS A 39 35.17 -80.96 43.32
CA CYS A 39 34.35 -79.86 43.77
C CYS A 39 33.05 -79.76 42.94
N PRO A 40 31.89 -79.45 43.56
CA PRO A 40 30.64 -79.19 42.85
C PRO A 40 30.75 -77.98 41.89
N PRO A 41 29.78 -77.79 40.96
CA PRO A 41 29.68 -76.56 40.17
C PRO A 41 29.69 -75.30 41.06
N ALA A 42 30.40 -74.26 40.63
CA ALA A 42 30.62 -73.03 41.41
C ALA A 42 31.46 -73.21 42.71
N TRP A 43 32.29 -74.25 42.75
CA TRP A 43 33.33 -74.46 43.76
C TRP A 43 34.70 -74.71 43.11
N ARG A 44 35.77 -74.41 43.84
CA ARG A 44 37.15 -74.68 43.44
C ARG A 44 37.90 -75.39 44.57
N PRO A 45 38.87 -76.27 44.28
CA PRO A 45 39.68 -76.88 45.34
C PRO A 45 40.39 -75.82 46.17
N LYS A 46 40.47 -76.02 47.49
CA LYS A 46 41.27 -75.16 48.39
C LYS A 46 42.74 -75.16 47.94
N MET A 47 43.45 -74.07 48.17
CA MET A 47 44.85 -73.94 47.73
C MET A 47 45.74 -75.06 48.31
N ASP A 48 45.41 -75.54 49.50
CA ASP A 48 46.07 -76.62 50.25
C ASP A 48 45.27 -77.94 50.24
N HIS A 49 44.34 -78.15 49.30
CA HIS A 49 43.50 -79.36 49.25
C HIS A 49 44.27 -80.70 49.25
N HIS A 50 45.55 -80.72 48.88
CA HIS A 50 46.39 -81.92 48.93
C HIS A 50 46.83 -82.32 50.35
N THR A 51 46.83 -81.38 51.31
CA THR A 51 47.15 -81.64 52.73
C THR A 51 45.90 -81.77 53.60
N LEU A 52 44.74 -81.40 53.07
CA LEU A 52 43.46 -81.47 53.78
C LEU A 52 42.81 -82.85 53.69
N THR A 53 42.10 -83.22 54.75
CA THR A 53 41.18 -84.38 54.75
C THR A 53 39.81 -83.91 55.20
N GLY A 54 38.77 -84.30 54.47
CA GLY A 54 37.42 -83.82 54.69
C GLY A 54 36.37 -84.84 54.30
N VAL A 55 35.14 -84.60 54.72
CA VAL A 55 33.97 -85.45 54.41
C VAL A 55 32.94 -84.70 53.56
N THR A 56 33.02 -83.38 53.50
CA THR A 56 32.13 -82.50 52.74
C THR A 56 32.88 -81.70 51.68
N GLY A 57 32.13 -81.17 50.71
CA GLY A 57 32.69 -80.24 49.72
C GLY A 57 33.26 -78.99 50.38
N GLU A 58 32.65 -78.52 51.47
CA GLU A 58 33.12 -77.40 52.29
C GLU A 58 34.50 -77.63 52.91
N ASP A 59 34.83 -78.88 53.26
CA ASP A 59 36.12 -79.22 53.87
C ASP A 59 37.27 -79.14 52.86
N CYS A 60 36.98 -79.39 51.58
CA CYS A 60 37.98 -79.59 50.52
C CYS A 60 37.99 -78.51 49.44
N CYS A 61 36.88 -77.78 49.30
CA CYS A 61 36.65 -76.80 48.26
C CYS A 61 36.23 -75.47 48.88
N ASP A 62 36.57 -74.40 48.20
CA ASP A 62 36.04 -73.07 48.48
C ASP A 62 34.95 -72.72 47.48
N LYS A 63 33.95 -71.98 47.96
CA LYS A 63 32.90 -71.42 47.10
C LYS A 63 33.51 -70.42 46.16
N THR A 64 33.09 -70.46 44.89
CA THR A 64 33.40 -69.36 43.99
C THR A 64 32.43 -68.21 44.18
N CYS A 65 32.80 -67.05 43.64
CA CYS A 65 31.98 -65.84 43.68
C CYS A 65 30.64 -65.98 42.93
N GLU A 66 30.46 -67.02 42.10
CA GLU A 66 29.17 -67.37 41.50
C GLU A 66 28.10 -67.72 42.57
N LEU A 67 28.50 -68.31 43.71
CA LEU A 67 27.59 -68.60 44.82
C LEU A 67 27.51 -67.47 45.86
N PHE A 68 28.20 -66.35 45.63
CA PHE A 68 28.25 -65.24 46.57
C PHE A 68 27.09 -64.27 46.32
N GLU A 69 26.26 -64.04 47.34
CA GLU A 69 25.13 -63.10 47.26
C GLU A 69 25.61 -61.67 47.55
N CYS A 70 25.74 -60.85 46.52
CA CYS A 70 26.04 -59.43 46.65
C CYS A 70 24.86 -58.68 47.29
N LYS A 71 25.11 -57.95 48.39
CA LYS A 71 24.10 -57.18 49.13
C LYS A 71 24.50 -55.72 49.24
N GLY A 72 23.50 -54.85 49.42
CA GLY A 72 23.71 -53.40 49.58
C GLY A 72 24.21 -52.76 48.29
N VAL A 73 25.32 -52.02 48.38
CA VAL A 73 25.95 -51.30 47.26
C VAL A 73 26.82 -52.18 46.37
N TYR A 74 26.59 -53.49 46.31
CA TYR A 74 27.39 -54.41 45.52
C TYR A 74 26.51 -55.21 44.55
N ARG A 75 26.97 -55.41 43.31
CA ARG A 75 26.29 -56.20 42.28
C ARG A 75 27.19 -57.33 41.79
N SER A 76 26.59 -58.47 41.48
CA SER A 76 27.32 -59.60 40.90
C SER A 76 27.85 -59.22 39.51
N ASN A 77 29.10 -59.55 39.25
CA ASN A 77 29.73 -59.43 37.94
C ASN A 77 30.19 -60.83 37.50
N GLU A 78 29.74 -61.25 36.32
CA GLU A 78 30.04 -62.56 35.76
C GLU A 78 31.55 -62.79 35.57
N ALA A 79 32.33 -61.73 35.39
CA ALA A 79 33.78 -61.78 35.29
C ALA A 79 34.45 -62.35 36.56
N TYR A 80 33.82 -62.26 37.73
CA TYR A 80 34.37 -62.76 38.99
C TYR A 80 33.89 -64.16 39.34
N TRP A 81 32.92 -64.74 38.63
CA TRP A 81 32.30 -66.02 39.00
C TRP A 81 33.29 -67.18 39.20
N GLY A 82 34.44 -67.14 38.53
CA GLY A 82 35.51 -68.13 38.68
C GLY A 82 36.45 -67.90 39.88
N ASN A 83 36.44 -66.71 40.47
CA ASN A 83 37.28 -66.35 41.62
C ASN A 83 36.78 -67.06 42.89
N VAL A 84 37.71 -67.37 43.77
CA VAL A 84 37.41 -67.87 45.12
C VAL A 84 37.42 -66.69 46.08
N GLY A 85 36.32 -66.48 46.79
CA GLY A 85 36.20 -65.37 47.72
C GLY A 85 34.96 -65.50 48.60
N SER A 86 35.02 -64.91 49.79
CA SER A 86 33.92 -64.91 50.77
C SER A 86 33.48 -63.51 51.16
N SER A 87 33.86 -62.50 50.38
CA SER A 87 33.56 -61.10 50.66
C SER A 87 33.07 -60.38 49.40
N PRO A 88 32.23 -59.33 49.55
CA PRO A 88 31.74 -58.58 48.41
C PRO A 88 32.86 -57.87 47.64
N GLN A 89 33.98 -57.53 48.28
CA GLN A 89 35.13 -56.89 47.63
C GLN A 89 35.87 -57.82 46.65
N VAL A 90 35.74 -59.14 46.82
CA VAL A 90 36.37 -60.13 45.93
C VAL A 90 35.39 -60.61 44.85
N CYS A 91 34.09 -60.65 45.19
CA CYS A 91 33.09 -61.34 44.39
C CYS A 91 32.07 -60.45 43.68
N CYS A 92 32.07 -59.15 43.97
CA CYS A 92 31.08 -58.21 43.46
C CYS A 92 31.75 -56.92 43.01
N ASP A 93 31.16 -56.23 42.05
CA ASP A 93 31.49 -54.83 41.83
C ASP A 93 30.77 -53.98 42.87
N LYS A 94 31.51 -53.05 43.47
CA LYS A 94 30.89 -51.97 44.20
C LYS A 94 30.18 -51.06 43.19
N MET A 95 28.93 -50.77 43.47
CA MET A 95 28.08 -49.86 42.72
C MET A 95 28.20 -48.47 43.31
N CYS A 96 27.96 -47.49 42.47
CA CYS A 96 27.90 -46.10 42.90
C CYS A 96 26.85 -45.88 44.00
N GLY A 97 25.67 -46.50 43.92
CA GLY A 97 24.67 -46.46 44.98
C GLY A 97 24.22 -45.04 45.38
N ASN A 98 23.28 -44.93 46.33
CA ASN A 98 22.78 -43.63 46.79
C ASN A 98 23.64 -42.99 47.89
N GLU A 99 24.67 -43.70 48.36
CA GLU A 99 25.56 -43.25 49.45
C GLU A 99 26.69 -42.34 48.96
N PHE A 100 26.85 -42.17 47.64
CA PHE A 100 27.85 -41.27 47.08
C PHE A 100 27.36 -39.82 47.09
N GLU A 101 27.95 -39.01 47.95
CA GLU A 101 27.84 -37.56 47.89
C GLU A 101 28.80 -37.02 46.83
N CYS A 102 28.25 -36.58 45.70
CA CYS A 102 29.02 -35.91 44.67
C CYS A 102 29.42 -34.50 45.09
N ASP A 103 30.58 -34.04 44.60
CA ASP A 103 31.04 -32.68 44.86
C ASP A 103 30.12 -31.65 44.19
N VAL A 104 30.17 -30.39 44.65
CA VAL A 104 29.34 -29.31 44.09
C VAL A 104 29.52 -29.22 42.57
N GLY A 105 28.41 -29.21 41.83
CA GLY A 105 28.39 -29.19 40.37
C GLY A 105 28.44 -30.58 39.71
N TYR A 106 28.51 -31.66 40.48
CA TYR A 106 28.41 -33.03 39.98
C TYR A 106 27.15 -33.71 40.50
N VAL A 107 26.64 -34.70 39.76
CA VAL A 107 25.53 -35.55 40.22
C VAL A 107 25.82 -37.02 39.93
N LEU A 108 25.15 -37.89 40.67
CA LEU A 108 25.22 -39.33 40.48
C LEU A 108 24.63 -39.68 39.12
N ALA A 109 25.47 -40.14 38.19
CA ALA A 109 25.06 -40.40 36.81
C ALA A 109 24.10 -41.59 36.70
N ASP A 110 24.48 -42.68 37.36
CA ASP A 110 23.68 -43.89 37.51
C ASP A 110 24.07 -44.59 38.81
N ALA A 111 23.14 -44.66 39.77
CA ALA A 111 23.34 -45.36 41.04
C ALA A 111 23.64 -46.86 40.85
N THR A 112 23.30 -47.41 39.68
CA THR A 112 23.48 -48.82 39.30
C THR A 112 24.65 -49.05 38.34
N ALA A 113 25.52 -48.06 38.14
CA ALA A 113 26.81 -48.24 37.49
C ALA A 113 27.86 -48.78 38.48
N PRO A 114 28.76 -49.68 38.04
CA PRO A 114 29.91 -50.09 38.83
C PRO A 114 30.89 -48.93 38.98
N GLY A 115 31.35 -48.68 40.21
CA GLY A 115 32.24 -47.58 40.52
C GLY A 115 32.62 -47.56 41.99
N THR A 116 33.88 -47.19 42.27
CA THR A 116 34.41 -47.20 43.65
C THR A 116 34.82 -45.81 44.12
N SER A 117 34.94 -44.85 43.20
CA SER A 117 35.36 -43.48 43.49
C SER A 117 34.33 -42.46 43.00
N LYS A 118 34.38 -41.24 43.56
CA LYS A 118 33.55 -40.12 43.09
C LYS A 118 33.74 -39.87 41.59
N LYS A 119 34.95 -40.05 41.07
CA LYS A 119 35.27 -39.91 39.64
C LYS A 119 34.51 -40.91 38.76
N ASP A 120 34.27 -42.12 39.25
CA ASP A 120 33.58 -43.17 38.50
C ASP A 120 32.06 -42.98 38.53
N CYS A 121 31.56 -42.42 39.63
CA CYS A 121 30.14 -42.39 39.97
C CYS A 121 29.44 -41.06 39.72
N CYS A 122 30.20 -39.96 39.77
CA CYS A 122 29.69 -38.62 39.64
C CYS A 122 30.05 -38.07 38.27
N GLN A 123 29.05 -37.57 37.54
CA GLN A 123 29.26 -36.85 36.29
C GLN A 123 29.02 -35.36 36.50
N PRO A 124 29.78 -34.51 35.80
CA PRO A 124 29.60 -33.06 35.89
C PRO A 124 28.24 -32.66 35.34
N LYS A 125 27.61 -31.68 36.00
CA LYS A 125 26.52 -30.91 35.41
C LYS A 125 27.07 -29.96 34.36
N CYS A 126 26.21 -29.53 33.46
CA CYS A 126 26.57 -28.57 32.42
C CYS A 126 27.11 -27.23 32.92
N GLU A 127 26.80 -26.81 34.15
CA GLU A 127 27.37 -25.60 34.75
C GLU A 127 28.90 -25.64 34.92
N LEU A 128 29.51 -26.82 34.87
CA LEU A 128 30.97 -26.98 35.00
C LEU A 128 31.71 -26.96 33.64
N PHE A 129 30.99 -26.98 32.53
CA PHE A 129 31.61 -26.95 31.21
C PHE A 129 31.81 -25.52 30.73
N ASN A 130 33.02 -25.23 30.25
CA ASN A 130 33.33 -23.97 29.59
C ASN A 130 32.99 -24.07 28.10
N CYS A 131 32.02 -23.28 27.66
CA CYS A 131 31.68 -23.17 26.25
C CYS A 131 32.68 -22.24 25.54
N THR A 132 33.37 -22.76 24.53
CA THR A 132 34.22 -21.97 23.64
C THR A 132 33.45 -21.59 22.38
N ALA A 133 33.74 -20.42 21.80
CA ALA A 133 33.11 -19.98 20.57
C ALA A 133 33.25 -21.06 19.46
N PRO A 134 32.17 -21.34 18.70
CA PRO A 134 30.93 -20.58 18.59
C PRO A 134 29.79 -21.10 19.49
N TRP A 135 30.08 -21.52 20.71
CA TRP A 135 29.09 -22.06 21.66
C TRP A 135 28.98 -21.18 22.92
N ALA A 136 27.78 -21.08 23.49
CA ALA A 136 27.50 -20.40 24.74
C ALA A 136 26.79 -21.31 25.76
N PRO A 137 26.91 -21.05 27.08
CA PRO A 137 26.23 -21.84 28.10
C PRO A 137 24.72 -21.84 27.92
N SER A 138 24.10 -23.03 27.88
CA SER A 138 22.65 -23.16 27.80
C SER A 138 22.03 -23.02 29.19
N ALA A 139 21.22 -21.97 29.39
CA ALA A 139 20.47 -21.80 30.64
C ALA A 139 19.50 -22.97 30.88
N ALA A 140 18.93 -23.53 29.81
CA ALA A 140 17.99 -24.65 29.86
C ALA A 140 18.67 -25.98 30.25
N LYS A 141 19.98 -26.12 30.00
CA LYS A 141 20.72 -27.36 30.27
C LYS A 141 21.57 -27.30 31.53
N LYS A 142 21.51 -26.22 32.33
CA LYS A 142 22.40 -26.01 33.48
C LYS A 142 22.50 -27.22 34.43
N ASP A 143 21.38 -27.90 34.68
CA ASP A 143 21.28 -29.07 35.58
C ASP A 143 21.37 -30.42 34.87
N VAL A 144 21.57 -30.43 33.55
CA VAL A 144 21.71 -31.66 32.76
C VAL A 144 23.09 -32.26 33.01
N VAL A 145 23.10 -33.59 33.15
CA VAL A 145 24.32 -34.38 33.26
C VAL A 145 24.89 -34.60 31.87
N ALA A 146 26.16 -34.30 31.68
CA ALA A 146 26.79 -34.39 30.38
C ALA A 146 28.21 -34.90 30.48
N SER A 147 28.67 -35.46 29.37
CA SER A 147 30.03 -35.97 29.21
C SER A 147 30.93 -35.00 28.43
N SER A 148 30.35 -34.01 27.76
CA SER A 148 31.09 -33.04 26.94
C SER A 148 30.45 -31.64 26.92
N ALA A 149 31.23 -30.65 26.49
CA ALA A 149 30.75 -29.27 26.37
C ALA A 149 29.68 -29.14 25.27
N GLU A 150 29.77 -29.92 24.20
CA GLU A 150 28.81 -29.91 23.07
C GLU A 150 27.39 -30.29 23.51
N GLU A 151 27.25 -31.16 24.50
CA GLU A 151 25.94 -31.51 25.07
C GLU A 151 25.34 -30.34 25.88
N CYS A 152 26.20 -29.52 26.49
CA CYS A 152 25.84 -28.46 27.43
C CYS A 152 25.68 -27.07 26.83
N CYS A 153 26.34 -26.82 25.72
CA CYS A 153 26.38 -25.52 25.10
C CYS A 153 25.37 -25.45 23.95
N ASP A 154 24.81 -24.26 23.74
CA ASP A 154 24.03 -23.96 22.55
C ASP A 154 24.90 -23.18 21.57
N LYS A 155 24.66 -23.35 20.27
CA LYS A 155 25.35 -22.54 19.27
C LYS A 155 25.03 -21.07 19.53
N THR A 156 26.04 -20.21 19.38
CA THR A 156 25.81 -18.78 19.36
C THR A 156 25.42 -18.33 17.96
N CYS A 157 24.83 -17.15 17.88
CA CYS A 157 24.51 -16.55 16.60
C CYS A 157 25.72 -16.28 15.71
N ALA A 158 26.95 -16.24 16.25
CA ALA A 158 28.16 -16.21 15.44
C ALA A 158 28.36 -17.47 14.57
N ALA A 159 27.71 -18.60 14.88
CA ALA A 159 27.73 -19.81 14.07
C ALA A 159 26.58 -19.92 13.07
N VAL A 160 25.60 -19.00 13.08
CA VAL A 160 24.46 -19.04 12.17
C VAL A 160 24.85 -18.36 10.86
N ASP A 161 24.63 -19.06 9.74
CA ASP A 161 24.85 -18.51 8.40
C ASP A 161 23.72 -17.56 8.02
N CYS A 162 23.99 -16.26 8.12
CA CYS A 162 23.07 -15.21 7.68
C CYS A 162 23.22 -14.87 6.19
N SER A 163 23.98 -15.65 5.40
CA SER A 163 24.16 -15.43 3.95
C SER A 163 22.95 -15.86 3.11
N ILE A 164 21.90 -16.37 3.76
CA ILE A 164 20.62 -16.71 3.13
C ILE A 164 19.97 -15.41 2.64
N SER A 165 19.41 -15.44 1.42
CA SER A 165 18.73 -14.27 0.83
C SER A 165 17.70 -13.67 1.78
N GLY A 166 17.78 -12.35 2.00
CA GLY A 166 16.87 -11.62 2.89
C GLY A 166 17.34 -11.49 4.35
N TRP A 167 18.57 -11.88 4.67
CA TRP A 167 19.13 -11.75 6.03
C TRP A 167 20.51 -11.10 6.01
N GLU A 168 20.86 -10.46 7.14
CA GLU A 168 22.22 -10.01 7.41
C GLU A 168 22.64 -10.33 8.85
N VAL A 169 23.95 -10.37 9.08
CA VAL A 169 24.54 -10.69 10.39
C VAL A 169 24.16 -9.61 11.39
N ASN A 170 23.56 -10.02 12.51
CA ASN A 170 23.33 -9.12 13.63
C ASN A 170 24.49 -9.21 14.63
N GLU A 171 25.48 -8.34 14.48
CA GLU A 171 26.68 -8.33 15.34
C GLU A 171 26.34 -8.19 16.84
N SER A 172 25.26 -7.46 17.17
CA SER A 172 24.83 -7.29 18.56
C SER A 172 24.34 -8.59 19.22
N LYS A 173 24.01 -9.60 18.40
CA LYS A 173 23.56 -10.92 18.85
C LYS A 173 24.63 -12.00 18.76
N ALA A 174 25.84 -11.73 18.25
CA ALA A 174 26.85 -12.75 17.95
C ALA A 174 27.17 -13.71 19.12
N LEU A 175 27.05 -13.25 20.37
CA LEU A 175 27.29 -14.03 21.59
C LEU A 175 26.01 -14.60 22.24
N GLN A 176 24.83 -14.28 21.71
CA GLN A 176 23.56 -14.83 22.20
C GLN A 176 23.38 -16.26 21.69
N ALA A 177 22.79 -17.12 22.53
CA ALA A 177 22.41 -18.46 22.14
C ALA A 177 21.27 -18.39 21.11
N GLY A 178 21.44 -19.07 19.99
CA GLY A 178 20.47 -19.10 18.90
C GLY A 178 20.93 -20.03 17.80
N SER A 179 19.98 -20.68 17.13
CA SER A 179 20.29 -21.72 16.15
C SER A 179 19.66 -21.49 14.79
N THR A 180 18.82 -20.46 14.68
CA THR A 180 18.06 -20.14 13.47
C THR A 180 18.39 -18.71 12.99
N PRO A 181 18.25 -18.40 11.70
CA PRO A 181 18.36 -17.04 11.19
C PRO A 181 17.43 -16.05 11.90
N GLU A 182 16.23 -16.47 12.31
CA GLU A 182 15.25 -15.65 13.00
C GLU A 182 15.76 -15.18 14.38
N ASP A 183 16.46 -16.07 15.09
CA ASP A 183 17.07 -15.77 16.38
C ASP A 183 18.26 -14.82 16.21
N CYS A 184 19.03 -15.00 15.14
CA CYS A 184 20.43 -14.57 15.06
C CYS A 184 20.76 -13.50 14.03
N CYS A 185 19.94 -13.35 13.01
CA CYS A 185 20.14 -12.43 11.90
C CYS A 185 19.14 -11.26 11.99
N THR A 186 19.39 -10.20 11.23
CA THR A 186 18.42 -9.13 11.01
C THR A 186 17.80 -9.30 9.62
N PRO A 187 16.46 -9.26 9.49
CA PRO A 187 15.84 -9.38 8.18
C PRO A 187 16.10 -8.10 7.36
N LEU A 188 16.51 -8.30 6.11
CA LEU A 188 16.57 -7.25 5.09
C LEU A 188 15.16 -6.95 4.57
N CYS A 189 14.96 -5.78 3.97
CA CYS A 189 13.65 -5.41 3.43
C CYS A 189 13.15 -6.37 2.33
N GLY A 190 14.05 -7.03 1.59
CA GLY A 190 13.69 -8.06 0.60
C GLY A 190 13.13 -9.36 1.17
N ASN A 191 13.13 -9.56 2.50
CA ASN A 191 12.64 -10.78 3.11
C ASN A 191 11.11 -10.82 3.17
N SER A 192 10.48 -11.38 2.14
CA SER A 192 9.02 -11.44 2.02
C SER A 192 8.28 -12.21 3.14
N GLU A 193 8.98 -13.08 3.89
CA GLU A 193 8.38 -13.80 5.03
C GLU A 193 8.28 -12.94 6.29
N GLN A 194 9.19 -11.97 6.44
CA GLN A 194 9.27 -11.08 7.61
C GLN A 194 8.74 -9.67 7.32
N VAL A 195 8.81 -9.23 6.06
CA VAL A 195 8.38 -7.91 5.59
C VAL A 195 7.29 -8.10 4.55
N THR A 196 6.04 -7.89 4.98
CA THR A 196 4.89 -7.83 4.07
C THR A 196 4.41 -6.38 4.01
N CYS A 197 4.48 -5.77 2.83
CA CYS A 197 3.96 -4.43 2.62
C CYS A 197 2.42 -4.46 2.47
N PRO A 198 1.70 -3.44 2.98
CA PRO A 198 0.26 -3.30 2.76
C PRO A 198 -0.10 -3.19 1.28
N PHE A 199 -1.39 -3.31 0.96
CA PHE A 199 -1.87 -3.10 -0.41
C PHE A 199 -1.47 -1.71 -0.92
N GLY A 200 -0.83 -1.69 -2.09
CA GLY A 200 -0.32 -0.48 -2.73
C GLY A 200 0.97 0.08 -2.14
N TRP A 201 1.69 -0.72 -1.35
CA TRP A 201 3.05 -0.43 -0.89
C TRP A 201 4.00 -1.52 -1.40
N ALA A 202 5.26 -1.17 -1.62
CA ALA A 202 6.30 -2.11 -2.04
C ALA A 202 7.67 -1.70 -1.48
N VAL A 203 8.63 -2.63 -1.52
CA VAL A 203 10.03 -2.35 -1.19
C VAL A 203 10.73 -1.86 -2.46
N PRO A 204 11.29 -0.63 -2.48
CA PRO A 204 12.09 -0.15 -3.60
C PRO A 204 13.28 -1.06 -3.87
N GLU A 205 13.69 -1.19 -5.13
CA GLU A 205 14.79 -2.08 -5.53
C GLU A 205 16.10 -1.71 -4.81
N GLU A 206 16.34 -0.42 -4.61
CA GLU A 206 17.48 0.12 -3.86
C GLU A 206 17.45 -0.20 -2.36
N ASP A 207 16.29 -0.57 -1.81
CA ASP A 207 16.07 -0.83 -0.39
C ASP A 207 16.02 -2.35 -0.09
N VAL A 208 15.90 -3.22 -1.10
CA VAL A 208 15.82 -4.68 -0.94
C VAL A 208 16.93 -5.25 -0.05
N ASN A 209 18.14 -4.70 -0.16
CA ASN A 209 19.33 -5.13 0.59
C ASN A 209 19.65 -4.24 1.81
N LYS A 210 18.78 -3.31 2.19
CA LYS A 210 18.98 -2.48 3.39
C LYS A 210 18.44 -3.17 4.62
N THR A 211 19.12 -2.96 5.74
CA THR A 211 18.66 -3.39 7.05
C THR A 211 17.43 -2.59 7.46
N SER A 212 16.36 -3.29 7.82
CA SER A 212 15.22 -2.65 8.46
C SER A 212 15.44 -2.56 9.96
N ASN A 213 15.06 -1.44 10.58
CA ASN A 213 14.93 -1.37 12.03
C ASN A 213 13.64 -2.08 12.52
N ARG A 214 13.27 -3.18 11.84
CA ARG A 214 12.07 -4.04 12.03
C ARG A 214 10.71 -3.37 11.85
N THR A 215 10.63 -2.12 11.43
CA THR A 215 9.33 -1.46 11.19
C THR A 215 8.99 -1.45 9.70
N MET A 216 7.72 -1.75 9.39
CA MET A 216 7.14 -1.65 8.04
C MET A 216 7.45 -0.29 7.39
N GLU A 217 7.46 0.77 8.20
CA GLU A 217 7.77 2.16 7.81
C GLU A 217 9.21 2.34 7.29
N GLY A 218 10.14 1.45 7.63
CA GLY A 218 11.53 1.53 7.19
C GLY A 218 11.83 0.81 5.86
N CYS A 219 10.93 -0.07 5.39
CA CYS A 219 11.14 -0.88 4.19
C CYS A 219 10.15 -0.60 3.06
N CYS A 220 8.89 -0.33 3.43
CA CYS A 220 7.83 -0.18 2.48
C CYS A 220 7.68 1.30 2.12
N GLN A 221 7.64 1.59 0.83
CA GLN A 221 7.25 2.88 0.30
C GLN A 221 5.89 2.77 -0.40
N THR A 222 5.11 3.84 -0.35
CA THR A 222 3.81 3.89 -1.01
C THR A 222 3.99 3.93 -2.53
N GLN A 223 3.24 3.09 -3.23
CA GLN A 223 3.10 3.16 -4.68
C GLN A 223 1.91 4.05 -5.04
N CYS A 224 1.90 4.59 -6.24
CA CYS A 224 0.85 5.50 -6.67
C CYS A 224 -0.55 4.88 -6.70
N LYS A 225 -0.68 3.56 -6.82
CA LYS A 225 -1.97 2.87 -6.69
C LYS A 225 -2.60 2.94 -5.30
N ALA A 226 -1.82 3.21 -4.24
CA ALA A 226 -2.34 3.50 -2.90
C ALA A 226 -2.57 5.00 -2.66
N PHE A 227 -2.06 5.86 -3.52
CA PHE A 227 -2.15 7.31 -3.35
C PHE A 227 -3.56 7.81 -3.75
N THR A 228 -4.15 8.64 -2.90
CA THR A 228 -5.45 9.27 -3.17
C THR A 228 -5.21 10.69 -3.66
N CYS A 229 -5.57 10.96 -4.91
CA CYS A 229 -5.38 12.27 -5.53
C CYS A 229 -6.24 13.36 -4.86
N SER A 230 -5.68 14.57 -4.73
CA SER A 230 -6.39 15.75 -4.23
C SER A 230 -7.49 16.21 -5.20
N PRO A 231 -8.42 17.09 -4.76
CA PRO A 231 -9.41 17.69 -5.66
C PRO A 231 -8.77 18.35 -6.88
N GLY A 232 -9.30 18.03 -8.05
CA GLY A 232 -8.79 18.49 -9.34
C GLY A 232 -7.70 17.61 -9.93
N PHE A 233 -7.42 16.44 -9.35
CA PHE A 233 -6.50 15.44 -9.89
C PHE A 233 -7.18 14.07 -10.03
N ALA A 234 -6.74 13.30 -11.02
CA ALA A 234 -7.19 11.94 -11.28
C ALA A 234 -6.01 10.96 -11.23
N PRO A 235 -6.21 9.68 -10.83
CA PRO A 235 -5.14 8.69 -10.75
C PRO A 235 -4.41 8.50 -12.08
N ASN A 236 -3.08 8.52 -12.04
CA ASN A 236 -2.27 8.23 -13.20
C ASN A 236 -2.04 6.72 -13.35
N VAL A 237 -2.91 6.05 -14.11
CA VAL A 237 -2.83 4.60 -14.35
C VAL A 237 -1.49 4.15 -14.96
N SER A 238 -0.77 5.02 -15.67
CA SER A 238 0.55 4.69 -16.24
C SER A 238 1.68 4.62 -15.19
N LYS A 239 1.42 5.08 -13.97
CA LYS A 239 2.37 5.12 -12.85
C LYS A 239 1.91 4.29 -11.66
N GLU A 240 0.94 3.40 -11.81
CA GLU A 240 0.31 2.69 -10.67
C GLU A 240 1.30 1.98 -9.73
N ASP A 241 2.36 1.39 -10.28
CA ASP A 241 3.42 0.70 -9.53
C ASP A 241 4.65 1.58 -9.22
N ALA A 242 4.68 2.81 -9.70
CA ALA A 242 5.74 3.75 -9.38
C ALA A 242 5.62 4.19 -7.90
N PHE A 243 6.76 4.45 -7.28
CA PHE A 243 6.81 5.06 -5.95
C PHE A 243 6.50 6.55 -6.04
N GLY A 244 5.64 7.03 -5.14
CA GLY A 244 5.28 8.44 -5.07
C GLY A 244 4.27 8.73 -3.97
N ALA A 245 4.37 9.93 -3.41
CA ALA A 245 3.58 10.37 -2.26
C ALA A 245 2.94 11.75 -2.47
N SER A 246 2.92 12.27 -3.71
CA SER A 246 2.26 13.53 -4.07
C SER A 246 1.43 13.43 -5.35
N ASP A 247 0.57 14.44 -5.58
CA ASP A 247 -0.24 14.55 -6.79
C ASP A 247 0.63 14.66 -8.06
N GLU A 248 1.75 15.37 -7.99
CA GLU A 248 2.68 15.55 -9.12
C GLU A 248 3.35 14.22 -9.52
N GLU A 249 3.58 13.34 -8.54
CA GLU A 249 4.19 12.04 -8.76
C GLU A 249 3.16 11.03 -9.28
N CYS A 250 1.97 10.98 -8.67
CA CYS A 250 1.01 9.88 -8.81
C CYS A 250 -0.28 10.21 -9.57
N CYS A 251 -0.55 11.47 -9.83
CA CYS A 251 -1.81 11.91 -10.42
C CYS A 251 -1.60 12.71 -11.71
N LEU A 252 -2.71 12.95 -12.41
CA LEU A 252 -2.78 13.84 -13.56
C LEU A 252 -3.78 14.96 -13.26
N PRO A 253 -3.48 16.22 -13.63
CA PRO A 253 -4.42 17.31 -13.45
C PRO A 253 -5.67 17.05 -14.29
N THR A 254 -6.83 17.30 -13.68
CA THR A 254 -8.12 17.34 -14.37
C THR A 254 -8.39 18.76 -14.87
N CYS A 255 -9.42 18.91 -15.69
CA CYS A 255 -9.84 20.21 -16.19
C CYS A 255 -10.28 21.20 -15.11
N GLN A 256 -10.58 20.74 -13.88
CA GLN A 256 -10.80 21.62 -12.73
C GLN A 256 -9.58 22.50 -12.40
N GLN A 257 -8.36 22.00 -12.63
CA GLN A 257 -7.12 22.76 -12.42
C GLN A 257 -6.77 23.65 -13.63
N PHE A 258 -7.49 23.52 -14.74
CA PHE A 258 -7.19 24.26 -15.96
C PHE A 258 -7.89 25.63 -15.96
N ASN A 259 -7.11 26.71 -16.10
CA ASN A 259 -7.64 28.06 -16.15
C ASN A 259 -8.09 28.44 -17.57
N CYS A 260 -9.40 28.53 -17.78
CA CYS A 260 -9.99 28.98 -19.05
C CYS A 260 -9.98 30.52 -19.14
N SER A 261 -9.08 31.06 -19.97
CA SER A 261 -8.94 32.50 -20.19
C SER A 261 -10.06 33.05 -21.08
N LEU A 262 -10.94 33.87 -20.50
CA LEU A 262 -11.97 34.61 -21.26
C LEU A 262 -11.34 35.60 -22.26
N GLU A 263 -10.18 36.17 -21.93
CA GLU A 263 -9.44 37.03 -22.85
C GLU A 263 -8.98 36.29 -24.09
N ASP A 264 -8.67 35.00 -23.96
CA ASP A 264 -8.33 34.13 -25.09
C ASP A 264 -9.56 33.45 -25.71
N GLY A 265 -10.77 33.79 -25.27
CA GLY A 265 -12.01 33.25 -25.83
C GLY A 265 -12.36 31.84 -25.37
N TRP A 266 -12.03 31.50 -24.12
CA TRP A 266 -12.33 30.21 -23.50
C TRP A 266 -13.11 30.40 -22.21
N ALA A 267 -14.13 29.58 -21.99
CA ALA A 267 -14.90 29.54 -20.75
C ALA A 267 -14.85 28.14 -20.12
N PRO A 268 -15.03 28.02 -18.79
CA PRO A 268 -15.05 26.72 -18.12
C PRO A 268 -16.09 25.77 -18.71
N TRP A 269 -15.75 24.47 -18.78
CA TRP A 269 -16.67 23.42 -19.25
C TRP A 269 -17.04 22.47 -18.11
N PRO A 270 -18.20 22.68 -17.44
CA PRO A 270 -18.59 21.87 -16.28
C PRO A 270 -18.77 20.38 -16.56
N ALA A 271 -19.04 20.00 -17.82
CA ALA A 271 -19.29 18.60 -18.16
C ALA A 271 -18.02 17.73 -18.16
N VAL A 272 -16.85 18.35 -18.28
CA VAL A 272 -15.54 17.66 -18.33
C VAL A 272 -14.64 18.08 -17.16
N GLU A 273 -15.19 18.73 -16.12
CA GLU A 273 -14.41 19.27 -15.00
C GLU A 273 -13.52 18.22 -14.32
N ASN A 274 -14.00 16.97 -14.24
CA ASN A 274 -13.26 15.85 -13.64
C ASN A 274 -12.46 15.01 -14.65
N ASP A 275 -12.50 15.35 -15.95
CA ASP A 275 -11.76 14.63 -16.97
C ASP A 275 -10.30 15.10 -17.00
N ILE A 276 -9.40 14.18 -17.36
CA ILE A 276 -7.98 14.49 -17.53
C ILE A 276 -7.81 15.36 -18.78
N GLY A 277 -7.21 16.54 -18.61
CA GLY A 277 -6.95 17.45 -19.71
C GLY A 277 -5.80 18.41 -19.42
N ALA A 278 -5.07 18.77 -20.47
CA ALA A 278 -3.85 19.57 -20.36
C ALA A 278 -3.91 20.89 -21.14
N ASN A 279 -5.00 21.14 -21.87
CA ASN A 279 -5.14 22.32 -22.72
C ASN A 279 -6.59 22.80 -22.83
N ALA A 280 -6.76 24.02 -23.34
CA ALA A 280 -8.06 24.69 -23.42
C ALA A 280 -9.08 23.93 -24.28
N SER A 281 -8.64 23.27 -25.35
CA SER A 281 -9.56 22.51 -26.22
C SER A 281 -10.14 21.25 -25.56
N GLN A 282 -9.47 20.73 -24.52
CA GLN A 282 -9.93 19.60 -23.72
C GLN A 282 -10.79 20.04 -22.54
N CYS A 283 -10.46 21.20 -21.93
CA CYS A 283 -11.02 21.61 -20.65
C CYS A 283 -12.00 22.78 -20.68
N CYS A 284 -12.08 23.48 -21.80
CA CYS A 284 -12.85 24.71 -21.93
C CYS A 284 -13.81 24.63 -23.10
N LEU A 285 -14.90 25.39 -23.01
CA LEU A 285 -15.78 25.69 -24.13
C LEU A 285 -15.26 26.92 -24.88
N PRO A 286 -15.21 26.89 -26.22
CA PRO A 286 -14.93 28.10 -26.99
C PRO A 286 -16.05 29.11 -26.77
N THR A 287 -15.67 30.37 -26.64
CA THR A 287 -16.60 31.50 -26.68
C THR A 287 -16.73 32.02 -28.10
N CYS A 288 -17.70 32.91 -28.33
CA CYS A 288 -17.91 33.53 -29.62
C CYS A 288 -16.71 34.36 -30.11
N LYS A 289 -15.76 34.71 -29.25
CA LYS A 289 -14.48 35.32 -29.64
C LYS A 289 -13.62 34.39 -30.52
N GLN A 290 -13.73 33.08 -30.30
CA GLN A 290 -13.08 32.05 -31.14
C GLN A 290 -13.90 31.72 -32.39
N TRP A 291 -15.14 32.22 -32.51
CA TRP A 291 -16.02 31.93 -33.62
C TRP A 291 -15.86 32.96 -34.74
N THR A 292 -15.65 32.47 -35.97
CA THR A 292 -15.61 33.34 -37.15
C THR A 292 -16.96 33.33 -37.85
N CYS A 293 -17.63 34.49 -37.88
CA CYS A 293 -18.90 34.64 -38.59
C CYS A 293 -18.70 34.49 -40.10
N ASN A 294 -19.44 33.57 -40.71
CA ASN A 294 -19.36 33.34 -42.14
C ASN A 294 -20.11 34.43 -42.92
N ALA A 295 -19.36 35.39 -43.46
CA ALA A 295 -19.91 36.48 -44.26
C ALA A 295 -20.64 35.98 -45.52
N THR A 296 -20.26 34.83 -46.08
CA THR A 296 -20.93 34.26 -47.28
C THR A 296 -22.32 33.71 -46.99
N GLU A 297 -22.59 33.39 -45.72
CA GLU A 297 -23.90 32.93 -45.24
C GLU A 297 -24.71 34.06 -44.61
N SER A 298 -24.33 35.32 -44.81
CA SER A 298 -25.06 36.47 -44.27
C SER A 298 -24.96 36.63 -42.76
N TRP A 299 -23.83 36.27 -42.15
CA TRP A 299 -23.59 36.46 -40.72
C TRP A 299 -22.48 37.46 -40.48
N LEU A 300 -22.75 38.43 -39.61
CA LEU A 300 -21.84 39.50 -39.23
C LEU A 300 -21.43 39.36 -37.76
N PRO A 301 -20.22 39.78 -37.38
CA PRO A 301 -19.82 39.82 -35.97
C PRO A 301 -20.66 40.86 -35.22
N TYR A 302 -20.94 40.61 -33.94
CA TYR A 302 -21.59 41.60 -33.10
C TYR A 302 -20.71 42.85 -32.92
N PRO A 303 -21.27 44.07 -33.06
CA PRO A 303 -20.50 45.30 -32.90
C PRO A 303 -19.94 45.39 -31.47
N GLY A 304 -18.69 45.84 -31.38
CA GLY A 304 -17.99 46.07 -30.11
C GLY A 304 -17.69 44.81 -29.29
N GLY A 305 -17.77 43.61 -29.87
CA GLY A 305 -17.47 42.36 -29.15
C GLY A 305 -18.47 42.03 -28.04
N SER A 306 -19.71 42.53 -28.14
CA SER A 306 -20.74 42.36 -27.09
C SER A 306 -21.12 40.90 -26.79
N LYS A 307 -20.70 39.95 -27.64
CA LYS A 307 -20.88 38.51 -27.45
C LYS A 307 -19.58 37.73 -27.24
N ASP A 308 -18.42 38.38 -27.18
CA ASP A 308 -17.11 37.70 -27.15
C ASP A 308 -16.98 36.68 -26.01
N ASN A 309 -17.63 36.92 -24.87
CA ASN A 309 -17.59 36.04 -23.69
C ASN A 309 -18.77 35.05 -23.60
N VAL A 310 -19.64 34.99 -24.61
CA VAL A 310 -20.75 34.03 -24.65
C VAL A 310 -20.23 32.69 -25.15
N THR A 311 -20.53 31.62 -24.44
CA THR A 311 -20.21 30.25 -24.88
C THR A 311 -21.06 29.87 -26.08
N GLY A 312 -20.40 29.42 -27.15
CA GLY A 312 -21.09 29.10 -28.39
C GLY A 312 -20.13 28.79 -29.53
N ALA A 313 -20.57 27.88 -30.40
CA ALA A 313 -19.86 27.49 -31.60
C ALA A 313 -20.82 27.44 -32.80
N SER A 314 -21.69 28.45 -32.92
CA SER A 314 -22.64 28.54 -34.03
C SER A 314 -22.94 29.98 -34.39
N ASN A 315 -23.26 30.20 -35.67
CA ASN A 315 -23.63 31.53 -36.18
C ASN A 315 -24.84 32.11 -35.42
N SER A 316 -25.85 31.31 -35.12
CA SER A 316 -27.05 31.78 -34.39
C SER A 316 -26.79 32.25 -32.95
N VAL A 317 -25.68 31.84 -32.34
CA VAL A 317 -25.31 32.25 -30.98
C VAL A 317 -24.30 33.40 -31.02
N CYS A 318 -23.35 33.34 -31.95
CA CYS A 318 -22.17 34.18 -31.97
C CYS A 318 -22.17 35.30 -32.99
N CYS A 319 -23.13 35.29 -33.92
CA CYS A 319 -23.20 36.23 -35.01
C CYS A 319 -24.58 36.87 -35.09
N LEU A 320 -24.62 38.02 -35.75
CA LEU A 320 -25.82 38.76 -36.07
C LEU A 320 -26.15 38.52 -37.56
N PRO A 321 -27.39 38.17 -37.93
CA PRO A 321 -27.73 38.02 -39.33
C PRO A 321 -27.65 39.39 -40.04
N ALA A 322 -27.17 39.37 -41.28
CA ALA A 322 -27.10 40.54 -42.13
C ALA A 322 -28.51 40.92 -42.62
N CYS A 323 -28.78 42.22 -42.63
CA CYS A 323 -30.08 42.78 -42.95
C CYS A 323 -30.59 42.47 -44.36
N HIS A 324 -29.71 42.12 -45.29
CA HIS A 324 -30.14 41.68 -46.62
C HIS A 324 -30.98 40.39 -46.59
N THR A 325 -30.86 39.59 -45.53
CA THR A 325 -31.71 38.40 -45.30
C THR A 325 -33.03 38.73 -44.62
N TYR A 326 -33.17 39.94 -44.08
CA TYR A 326 -34.38 40.40 -43.41
C TYR A 326 -35.38 40.97 -44.42
N SER A 327 -36.65 40.57 -44.31
CA SER A 327 -37.72 41.08 -45.17
C SER A 327 -38.44 42.25 -44.51
N CYS A 328 -38.24 43.45 -45.05
CA CYS A 328 -38.87 44.68 -44.55
C CYS A 328 -40.39 44.67 -44.72
N SER A 329 -41.11 45.18 -43.72
CA SER A 329 -42.58 45.24 -43.75
C SER A 329 -43.12 46.14 -44.87
N PRO A 330 -43.76 45.58 -45.91
CA PRO A 330 -44.29 46.39 -47.02
C PRO A 330 -45.46 47.28 -46.58
N ALA A 331 -46.21 46.84 -45.56
CA ALA A 331 -47.34 47.58 -45.00
C ALA A 331 -46.92 48.92 -44.37
N LYS A 332 -45.67 49.03 -43.92
CA LYS A 332 -45.08 50.26 -43.37
C LYS A 332 -44.36 51.11 -44.43
N GLY A 333 -44.31 50.67 -45.69
CA GLY A 333 -43.56 51.34 -46.76
C GLY A 333 -42.05 51.37 -46.51
N LEU A 334 -41.51 50.33 -45.87
CA LEU A 334 -40.09 50.21 -45.56
C LEU A 334 -39.33 49.46 -46.68
N ILE A 335 -38.09 49.84 -46.89
CA ILE A 335 -37.12 49.19 -47.78
C ILE A 335 -35.87 48.83 -46.97
N GLN A 336 -35.07 47.88 -47.46
CA GLN A 336 -33.80 47.53 -46.82
C GLN A 336 -32.84 48.73 -46.84
N VAL A 337 -32.08 48.88 -45.76
CA VAL A 337 -31.01 49.89 -45.68
C VAL A 337 -29.95 49.68 -46.77
N PRO A 338 -29.24 50.73 -47.24
CA PRO A 338 -28.11 50.56 -48.16
C PRO A 338 -27.02 49.70 -47.56
N GLU A 339 -26.30 48.95 -48.41
CA GLU A 339 -25.26 48.02 -47.98
C GLU A 339 -25.76 47.03 -46.90
N SER A 340 -27.01 46.57 -47.02
CA SER A 340 -27.65 45.65 -46.08
C SER A 340 -26.89 44.33 -45.85
N GLU A 341 -25.93 44.00 -46.71
CA GLU A 341 -24.98 42.89 -46.53
C GLU A 341 -23.90 43.17 -45.46
N LYS A 342 -23.68 44.43 -45.10
CA LYS A 342 -22.74 44.89 -44.05
C LYS A 342 -23.42 45.38 -42.78
N VAL A 343 -24.74 45.56 -42.82
CA VAL A 343 -25.54 45.97 -41.65
C VAL A 343 -26.15 44.72 -41.03
N GLY A 344 -25.97 44.53 -39.73
CA GLY A 344 -26.58 43.41 -39.01
C GLY A 344 -27.81 43.83 -38.23
N GLY A 345 -28.82 42.98 -38.20
CA GLY A 345 -30.06 43.24 -37.48
C GLY A 345 -31.11 42.16 -37.72
N THR A 346 -32.15 42.17 -36.89
CA THR A 346 -33.25 41.20 -36.92
C THR A 346 -34.63 41.85 -36.90
N THR A 347 -34.71 43.17 -36.87
CA THR A 347 -35.98 43.91 -36.83
C THR A 347 -36.07 44.96 -37.94
N ASP A 348 -37.29 45.43 -38.21
CA ASP A 348 -37.57 46.51 -39.16
C ASP A 348 -36.74 47.77 -38.81
N GLU A 349 -36.59 48.08 -37.53
CA GLU A 349 -35.89 49.27 -37.04
C GLU A 349 -34.37 49.21 -37.26
N GLU A 350 -33.81 48.00 -37.31
CA GLU A 350 -32.38 47.77 -37.52
C GLU A 350 -32.04 47.61 -39.00
N CYS A 351 -32.92 46.95 -39.76
CA CYS A 351 -32.64 46.51 -41.12
C CYS A 351 -33.35 47.27 -42.22
N CYS A 352 -34.31 48.11 -41.85
CA CYS A 352 -35.16 48.78 -42.80
C CYS A 352 -35.25 50.27 -42.51
N GLU A 353 -35.54 51.02 -43.56
CA GLU A 353 -35.76 52.46 -43.52
C GLU A 353 -36.91 52.81 -44.45
N SER A 354 -37.38 54.05 -44.41
CA SER A 354 -38.49 54.47 -45.28
C SER A 354 -38.11 54.39 -46.76
N ALA A 355 -39.04 53.92 -47.62
CA ALA A 355 -38.86 53.97 -49.08
C ALA A 355 -38.53 55.37 -49.61
N LYS A 356 -38.93 56.41 -48.88
CA LYS A 356 -38.63 57.81 -49.18
C LYS A 356 -37.12 58.13 -49.08
N CYS A 357 -36.35 57.34 -48.33
CA CYS A 357 -34.90 57.52 -48.17
C CYS A 357 -34.10 57.41 -49.47
N THR A 358 -34.58 56.61 -50.43
CA THR A 358 -33.95 56.52 -51.76
C THR A 358 -34.02 57.86 -52.49
N LYS A 359 -35.17 58.56 -52.40
CA LYS A 359 -35.34 59.88 -53.01
C LYS A 359 -34.41 60.90 -52.35
N VAL A 360 -34.30 60.87 -51.03
CA VAL A 360 -33.42 61.76 -50.26
C VAL A 360 -31.97 61.58 -50.70
N ARG A 361 -31.46 60.32 -50.75
CA ARG A 361 -30.08 60.04 -51.16
C ARG A 361 -29.74 60.42 -52.59
N GLN A 362 -30.66 60.22 -53.54
CA GLN A 362 -30.36 60.37 -54.96
C GLN A 362 -30.58 61.80 -55.47
N ASN A 363 -31.59 62.49 -54.96
CA ASN A 363 -32.14 63.68 -55.61
C ASN A 363 -32.24 64.90 -54.70
N MET A 364 -31.77 64.80 -53.45
CA MET A 364 -31.90 65.87 -52.48
C MET A 364 -30.56 66.24 -51.84
N THR A 365 -30.43 67.52 -51.49
CA THR A 365 -29.26 68.12 -50.85
C THR A 365 -29.65 68.55 -49.44
N GLU A 366 -28.76 68.32 -48.47
CA GLU A 366 -28.97 68.80 -47.10
C GLU A 366 -28.90 70.32 -47.04
N LEU A 367 -29.85 70.93 -46.35
CA LEU A 367 -29.76 72.33 -45.97
C LEU A 367 -28.65 72.53 -44.95
N GLY A 368 -27.88 73.62 -45.07
CA GLY A 368 -26.91 73.98 -44.04
C GLY A 368 -27.59 74.24 -42.68
N GLU A 369 -26.82 74.17 -41.59
CA GLU A 369 -27.35 74.31 -40.21
C GLU A 369 -28.16 75.61 -39.96
N LYS A 370 -27.94 76.66 -40.77
CA LYS A 370 -28.62 77.96 -40.67
C LYS A 370 -29.63 78.20 -41.78
N GLU A 371 -29.80 77.24 -42.69
CA GLU A 371 -30.75 77.34 -43.78
C GLU A 371 -32.07 76.67 -43.37
N TYR A 372 -33.17 77.23 -43.86
CA TYR A 372 -34.52 76.73 -43.61
C TYR A 372 -35.23 76.61 -44.96
N CYS A 373 -36.24 75.74 -45.06
CA CYS A 373 -37.04 75.65 -46.29
C CYS A 373 -37.66 77.01 -46.67
N ASN A 374 -38.03 77.81 -45.67
CA ASN A 374 -38.66 79.12 -45.88
C ASN A 374 -37.73 80.07 -46.66
N GLY A 375 -38.14 80.44 -47.87
CA GLY A 375 -37.42 81.37 -48.74
C GLY A 375 -36.66 80.72 -49.90
N LEU A 376 -36.68 79.39 -50.02
CA LEU A 376 -36.16 78.72 -51.22
C LEU A 376 -37.09 78.92 -52.42
N GLU A 377 -36.50 79.13 -53.60
CA GLU A 377 -37.23 79.11 -54.87
C GLU A 377 -37.79 77.72 -55.18
N LYS A 378 -38.87 77.65 -55.96
CA LYS A 378 -39.64 76.42 -56.21
C LYS A 378 -38.78 75.23 -56.64
N GLU A 379 -37.86 75.42 -57.58
CA GLU A 379 -37.00 74.34 -58.09
C GLU A 379 -36.01 73.83 -57.02
N LYS A 380 -35.44 74.75 -56.23
CA LYS A 380 -34.52 74.42 -55.13
C LYS A 380 -35.24 73.82 -53.93
N CYS A 381 -36.48 74.24 -53.67
CA CYS A 381 -37.30 73.72 -52.58
C CYS A 381 -37.49 72.21 -52.68
N LEU A 382 -37.82 71.70 -53.87
CA LEU A 382 -38.17 70.28 -54.07
C LEU A 382 -36.96 69.33 -53.99
N THR A 383 -35.74 69.87 -53.95
CA THR A 383 -34.47 69.12 -53.88
C THR A 383 -33.74 69.34 -52.56
N MET A 384 -34.38 69.93 -51.55
CA MET A 384 -33.74 70.22 -50.26
C MET A 384 -34.42 69.46 -49.11
N TYR A 385 -33.62 69.02 -48.15
CA TYR A 385 -34.12 68.46 -46.88
C TYR A 385 -33.36 69.03 -45.69
N SER A 386 -33.95 68.96 -44.50
CA SER A 386 -33.26 69.24 -43.25
C SER A 386 -33.23 67.99 -42.38
N LYS A 387 -32.08 67.75 -41.75
CA LYS A 387 -31.87 66.68 -40.78
C LYS A 387 -32.04 67.25 -39.38
N HIS A 388 -33.03 66.74 -38.65
CA HIS A 388 -33.26 67.10 -37.27
C HIS A 388 -32.80 65.95 -36.37
N THR A 389 -31.84 66.22 -35.49
CA THR A 389 -31.40 65.31 -34.44
C THR A 389 -32.10 65.66 -33.14
N GLY A 390 -32.87 64.71 -32.61
CA GLY A 390 -33.47 64.78 -31.29
C GLY A 390 -32.75 63.83 -30.33
N SER A 391 -32.62 64.21 -29.07
CA SER A 391 -32.11 63.33 -28.02
C SER A 391 -33.19 63.13 -26.97
N THR A 392 -33.63 61.89 -26.79
CA THR A 392 -34.66 61.52 -25.82
C THR A 392 -34.00 60.80 -24.64
N PRO A 393 -34.02 61.36 -23.42
CA PRO A 393 -33.49 60.69 -22.24
C PRO A 393 -34.36 59.47 -21.87
N VAL A 394 -33.75 58.29 -21.79
CA VAL A 394 -34.40 57.06 -21.31
C VAL A 394 -34.11 56.91 -19.82
N LYS A 395 -35.18 56.92 -19.02
CA LYS A 395 -35.12 56.75 -17.57
C LYS A 395 -35.60 55.36 -17.16
N ASN A 396 -34.99 54.76 -16.13
CA ASN A 396 -35.49 53.52 -15.54
C ASN A 396 -36.77 53.75 -14.72
N ALA A 397 -37.32 52.68 -14.14
CA ALA A 397 -38.52 52.75 -13.30
C ALA A 397 -38.36 53.68 -12.08
N GLU A 398 -37.14 53.93 -11.60
CA GLU A 398 -36.85 54.88 -10.52
C GLU A 398 -36.66 56.34 -11.02
N GLY A 399 -36.81 56.61 -12.31
CA GLY A 399 -36.62 57.93 -12.90
C GLY A 399 -35.16 58.32 -13.14
N LYS A 400 -34.20 57.41 -12.92
CA LYS A 400 -32.76 57.65 -13.17
C LYS A 400 -32.46 57.50 -14.66
N LEU A 401 -31.71 58.45 -15.22
CA LEU A 401 -31.23 58.39 -16.60
C LEU A 401 -30.34 57.14 -16.79
N VAL A 402 -30.76 56.24 -17.69
CA VAL A 402 -30.01 55.03 -18.07
C VAL A 402 -29.18 55.30 -19.31
N THR A 403 -29.80 55.92 -20.32
CA THR A 403 -29.17 56.22 -21.60
C THR A 403 -29.93 57.36 -22.29
N THR A 404 -29.36 57.89 -23.37
CA THR A 404 -30.02 58.87 -24.23
C THR A 404 -30.16 58.27 -25.62
N VAL A 405 -31.39 58.17 -26.13
CA VAL A 405 -31.65 57.68 -27.48
C VAL A 405 -31.64 58.88 -28.41
N ASN A 406 -30.66 58.91 -29.32
CA ASN A 406 -30.62 59.91 -30.37
C ASN A 406 -31.50 59.41 -31.53
N THR A 407 -32.54 60.16 -31.85
CA THR A 407 -33.40 59.93 -33.01
C THR A 407 -33.06 60.97 -34.08
N SER A 408 -32.79 60.53 -35.29
CA SER A 408 -32.74 61.44 -36.44
C SER A 408 -34.08 61.41 -37.16
N SER A 409 -34.50 62.56 -37.67
CA SER A 409 -35.63 62.67 -38.57
C SER A 409 -35.24 63.52 -39.76
N ILE A 410 -35.70 63.13 -40.94
CA ILE A 410 -35.47 63.89 -42.17
C ILE A 410 -36.79 64.53 -42.57
N VAL A 411 -36.79 65.85 -42.65
CA VAL A 411 -37.94 66.64 -43.06
C VAL A 411 -37.63 67.23 -44.42
N MET A 412 -38.40 66.80 -45.42
CA MET A 412 -38.24 67.30 -46.79
C MET A 412 -38.85 68.69 -46.90
N CYS A 413 -38.28 69.51 -47.78
CA CYS A 413 -38.93 70.75 -48.18
C CYS A 413 -40.01 70.46 -49.24
N SER A 414 -41.15 71.15 -49.12
CA SER A 414 -42.30 71.08 -50.01
C SER A 414 -42.72 72.49 -50.41
N PHE A 415 -42.98 72.70 -51.70
CA PHE A 415 -43.42 74.00 -52.20
C PHE A 415 -44.94 74.09 -52.16
N ASP A 416 -45.45 75.02 -51.36
CA ASP A 416 -46.89 75.26 -51.24
C ASP A 416 -47.33 76.26 -52.32
N ASP A 417 -47.90 75.74 -53.41
CA ASP A 417 -48.35 76.55 -54.56
C ASP A 417 -49.46 77.56 -54.19
N VAL A 418 -50.24 77.29 -53.14
CA VAL A 418 -51.34 78.19 -52.71
C VAL A 418 -50.77 79.48 -52.12
N TYR A 419 -49.69 79.35 -51.35
CA TYR A 419 -49.05 80.48 -50.69
C TYR A 419 -47.75 80.94 -51.36
N ASN A 420 -47.37 80.31 -52.48
CA ASN A 420 -46.15 80.55 -53.23
C ASN A 420 -44.89 80.57 -52.34
N LEU A 421 -44.78 79.61 -51.41
CA LEU A 421 -43.66 79.56 -50.47
C LEU A 421 -43.24 78.13 -50.10
N CYS A 422 -41.93 77.93 -49.98
CA CYS A 422 -41.35 76.65 -49.57
C CYS A 422 -41.45 76.44 -48.05
N ARG A 423 -41.93 75.28 -47.61
CA ARG A 423 -42.15 74.92 -46.20
C ARG A 423 -41.60 73.53 -45.90
N TYR A 424 -41.47 73.22 -44.61
CA TYR A 424 -41.22 71.86 -44.17
C TYR A 424 -42.45 70.99 -44.40
N ASP A 425 -42.26 69.84 -45.04
CA ASP A 425 -43.28 68.80 -45.16
C ASP A 425 -43.25 67.90 -43.93
N VAL A 426 -43.89 68.39 -42.86
CA VAL A 426 -43.94 67.69 -41.58
C VAL A 426 -44.82 66.44 -41.63
N ALA A 427 -45.80 66.38 -42.54
CA ALA A 427 -46.68 65.23 -42.69
C ALA A 427 -45.92 64.04 -43.29
N ASP A 428 -44.93 64.33 -44.15
CA ASP A 428 -44.10 63.33 -44.80
C ASP A 428 -42.71 63.15 -44.17
N ALA A 429 -42.51 63.67 -42.96
CA ALA A 429 -41.25 63.51 -42.22
C ALA A 429 -40.88 62.02 -42.03
N ILE A 430 -39.62 61.69 -42.35
CA ILE A 430 -39.09 60.35 -42.19
C ILE A 430 -38.58 60.20 -40.76
N GLN A 431 -39.32 59.45 -39.95
CA GLN A 431 -38.89 59.09 -38.59
C GLN A 431 -37.87 57.95 -38.65
N GLY A 432 -36.80 58.04 -37.86
CA GLY A 432 -35.69 57.08 -37.85
C GLY A 432 -34.49 57.48 -38.72
N GLY A 433 -34.68 58.48 -39.61
CA GLY A 433 -33.65 58.95 -40.53
C GLY A 433 -33.48 58.04 -41.74
N CYS A 434 -32.42 58.29 -42.50
CA CYS A 434 -32.01 57.50 -43.65
C CYS A 434 -30.53 57.15 -43.48
N THR A 435 -30.19 55.87 -43.53
CA THR A 435 -28.81 55.44 -43.30
C THR A 435 -27.94 55.88 -44.48
N GLY A 436 -26.76 56.47 -44.18
CA GLY A 436 -25.83 57.00 -45.20
C GLY A 436 -26.12 58.42 -45.71
N VAL A 437 -27.08 59.13 -45.09
CA VAL A 437 -27.37 60.56 -45.29
C VAL A 437 -26.97 61.30 -44.02
#